data_AF-A0A2K3NDY7-F1
#
_entry.id   AF-A0A2K3NDY7-F1
#
_cell.length_a   1.000
_cell.length_b   1.000
_cell.length_c   1.000
_cell.angle_alpha   90.00
_cell.angle_beta   90.00
_cell.angle_gamma   90.00
#
_symmetry.space_group_name_H-M   'P 1'
#
loop_
_entity.id
_entity.type
_entity.pdbx_description
1 polymer ?
#
loop_
_entity_poly.entity_id
_entity_poly.type
_entity_poly.pdbx_seq_one_letter_code
_entity_poly.pdbx_strand_id
1 'polypeptide(L)'
;MLGWTAGIFCLVIAAMVTFYSYNLLSLVLERQAQLGNRQLRFRDMARDILGPKWGRYFVGPIQFGVCYGAVVACALLGGQCMKAIYVLSNPNGTMKLYEFVTIFGCFMLILAQIPSFHSLRHINLVSLVLCLLYSACAAGGSIYIGNSSKGPEKNYSLKGDTENRLFGVFNALSIIATTYGNGIIPEIQATLAPPVKGKMFKALSVCYTVVCVTFFSVAISGYWAFGNESEGLILSNFVDNGKPLLPKWFIYMTNGFTIVQLSAVGV
;
A
#
# COMPACT_ATOMS: atom_id res chain seq x y z
N MET A 1 -7.41 7.43 -16.12
CA MET A 1 -7.83 7.62 -14.71
C MET A 1 -9.32 7.32 -14.60
N LEU A 2 -9.79 6.74 -13.49
CA LEU A 2 -11.22 6.47 -13.25
C LEU A 2 -12.05 7.77 -13.10
N GLY A 3 -11.42 8.89 -12.74
CA GLY A 3 -12.12 10.11 -12.36
C GLY A 3 -12.61 10.07 -10.91
N TRP A 4 -13.09 11.21 -10.42
CA TRP A 4 -13.42 11.41 -9.00
C TRP A 4 -14.47 10.41 -8.48
N THR A 5 -15.63 10.39 -9.11
CA THR A 5 -16.80 9.63 -8.65
C THR A 5 -16.56 8.12 -8.76
N ALA A 6 -16.11 7.64 -9.92
CA ALA A 6 -15.84 6.23 -10.12
C ALA A 6 -14.68 5.74 -9.25
N GLY A 7 -13.64 6.57 -9.03
CA GLY A 7 -12.54 6.23 -8.12
C GLY A 7 -13.00 5.97 -6.69
N ILE A 8 -13.79 6.89 -6.11
CA ILE A 8 -14.35 6.72 -4.76
C ILE A 8 -15.28 5.48 -4.70
N PHE A 9 -16.13 5.32 -5.71
CA PHE A 9 -17.04 4.17 -5.77
C PHE A 9 -16.28 2.83 -5.81
N CYS A 10 -15.24 2.73 -6.64
CA CYS A 10 -14.37 1.56 -6.71
C CYS A 10 -13.64 1.30 -5.39
N LEU A 11 -13.15 2.33 -4.69
CA LEU A 11 -12.52 2.19 -3.39
C LEU A 11 -13.48 1.63 -2.33
N VAL A 12 -14.71 2.16 -2.29
CA VAL A 12 -15.75 1.72 -1.35
C VAL A 12 -16.19 0.28 -1.65
N ILE A 13 -16.46 -0.05 -2.92
CA ILE A 13 -16.84 -1.41 -3.31
C ILE A 13 -15.71 -2.40 -3.01
N ALA A 14 -14.47 -2.06 -3.36
CA ALA A 14 -13.34 -2.93 -3.08
C ALA A 14 -13.24 -3.21 -1.58
N ALA A 15 -13.30 -2.17 -0.73
CA ALA A 15 -13.26 -2.32 0.72
C ALA A 15 -14.42 -3.20 1.24
N MET A 16 -15.66 -3.00 0.77
CA MET A 16 -16.81 -3.79 1.18
C MET A 16 -16.66 -5.27 0.77
N VAL A 17 -16.29 -5.53 -0.48
CA VAL A 17 -16.14 -6.87 -1.03
C VAL A 17 -15.02 -7.62 -0.30
N THR A 18 -13.86 -6.99 -0.09
CA THR A 18 -12.74 -7.63 0.60
C THR A 18 -13.01 -7.81 2.09
N PHE A 19 -13.69 -6.86 2.76
CA PHE A 19 -14.10 -7.03 4.15
C PHE A 19 -15.04 -8.22 4.31
N TYR A 20 -16.07 -8.30 3.47
CA TYR A 20 -17.01 -9.41 3.47
C TYR A 20 -16.30 -10.74 3.20
N SER A 21 -15.42 -10.77 2.20
CA SER A 21 -14.66 -11.97 1.82
C SER A 21 -13.75 -12.45 2.96
N TYR A 22 -13.02 -11.56 3.63
CA TYR A 22 -12.16 -11.92 4.76
C TYR A 22 -12.95 -12.30 6.01
N ASN A 23 -14.10 -11.68 6.24
CA ASN A 23 -14.98 -12.09 7.33
C ASN A 23 -15.49 -13.52 7.09
N LEU A 24 -15.99 -13.81 5.89
CA LEU A 24 -16.46 -15.15 5.52
C LEU A 24 -15.33 -16.18 5.63
N LEU A 25 -14.14 -15.84 5.13
CA LEU A 25 -12.94 -16.67 5.24
C LEU A 25 -12.63 -16.99 6.71
N SER A 26 -12.68 -15.99 7.59
CA SER A 26 -12.40 -16.18 9.01
C SER A 26 -13.40 -17.12 9.70
N LEU A 27 -14.68 -17.05 9.32
CA LEU A 27 -15.73 -17.94 9.82
C LEU A 27 -15.53 -19.38 9.34
N VAL A 28 -15.14 -19.58 8.07
CA VAL A 28 -14.82 -20.89 7.53
C VAL A 28 -13.61 -21.50 8.25
N LEU A 29 -12.55 -20.71 8.46
CA LEU A 29 -11.36 -21.14 9.20
C LEU A 29 -11.69 -21.50 10.66
N GLU A 30 -12.56 -20.73 11.31
CA GLU A 30 -13.02 -21.02 12.67
C GLU A 30 -13.80 -22.33 12.74
N ARG A 31 -14.73 -22.56 11.79
CA ARG A 31 -15.49 -23.81 11.70
C ARG A 31 -14.57 -25.01 11.46
N GLN A 32 -13.60 -24.90 10.56
CA GLN A 32 -12.62 -25.97 10.30
C GLN A 32 -11.77 -26.27 11.53
N ALA A 33 -11.35 -25.25 12.28
CA ALA A 33 -10.65 -25.44 13.55
C ALA A 33 -11.51 -26.16 14.61
N GLN A 34 -12.83 -25.88 14.68
CA GLN A 34 -13.76 -26.60 15.56
C GLN A 34 -13.94 -28.07 15.16
N LEU A 35 -13.84 -28.40 13.87
CA LEU A 35 -13.87 -29.77 13.35
C LEU A 35 -12.53 -30.50 13.52
N GLY A 36 -11.52 -29.86 14.11
CA GLY A 36 -10.18 -30.44 14.32
C GLY A 36 -9.21 -30.25 13.15
N ASN A 37 -9.63 -29.64 12.03
CA ASN A 37 -8.77 -29.39 10.87
C ASN A 37 -8.29 -27.93 10.84
N ARG A 38 -7.29 -27.60 11.66
CA ARG A 38 -6.78 -26.22 11.77
C ARG A 38 -5.88 -25.85 10.60
N GLN A 39 -6.39 -24.97 9.73
CA GLN A 39 -5.64 -24.37 8.62
C GLN A 39 -4.73 -23.25 9.15
N LEU A 40 -3.41 -23.43 9.07
CA LEU A 40 -2.45 -22.47 9.62
C LEU A 40 -1.88 -21.51 8.56
N ARG A 41 -1.86 -21.95 7.29
CA ARG A 41 -1.27 -21.18 6.19
C ARG A 41 -2.20 -21.11 5.01
N PHE A 42 -2.10 -20.04 4.23
CA PHE A 42 -2.87 -19.87 3.00
C PHE A 42 -2.71 -21.04 2.02
N ARG A 43 -1.49 -21.58 1.91
CA ARG A 43 -1.20 -22.73 1.05
C ARG A 43 -1.89 -24.02 1.52
N ASP A 44 -2.05 -24.20 2.82
CA ASP A 44 -2.70 -25.41 3.37
C ASP A 44 -4.19 -25.37 3.03
N MET A 45 -4.80 -24.19 3.19
CA MET A 45 -6.19 -23.96 2.80
C MET A 45 -6.40 -24.12 1.29
N ALA A 46 -5.49 -23.60 0.47
CA ALA A 46 -5.53 -23.79 -0.98
C ALA A 46 -5.42 -25.27 -1.37
N ARG A 47 -4.59 -26.05 -0.66
CA ARG A 47 -4.44 -27.49 -0.87
C ARG A 47 -5.70 -28.25 -0.50
N ASP A 48 -6.38 -27.87 0.59
CA ASP A 48 -7.59 -28.54 1.04
C ASP A 48 -8.80 -28.23 0.14
N ILE A 49 -8.89 -27.02 -0.42
CA ILE A 49 -9.99 -26.61 -1.30
C ILE A 49 -9.79 -27.10 -2.74
N LEU A 50 -8.60 -26.90 -3.31
CA LEU A 50 -8.33 -27.18 -4.73
C LEU A 50 -7.69 -28.56 -4.95
N GLY A 51 -7.27 -29.22 -3.88
CA GLY A 51 -6.51 -30.47 -3.92
C GLY A 51 -4.99 -30.26 -4.09
N PRO A 52 -4.19 -31.34 -3.92
CA PRO A 52 -2.72 -31.25 -3.86
C PRO A 52 -2.05 -30.70 -5.12
N LYS A 53 -2.61 -31.01 -6.30
CA LYS A 53 -2.04 -30.57 -7.58
C LYS A 53 -2.40 -29.12 -7.89
N TRP A 54 -3.70 -28.81 -7.95
CA TRP A 54 -4.17 -27.46 -8.28
C TRP A 54 -3.80 -26.42 -7.23
N GLY A 55 -3.85 -26.75 -5.94
CA GLY A 55 -3.40 -25.85 -4.87
C GLY A 55 -1.94 -25.42 -5.02
N ARG A 56 -1.04 -26.29 -5.54
CA ARG A 56 0.35 -25.92 -5.79
C ARG A 56 0.54 -25.16 -7.11
N TYR A 57 0.00 -25.67 -8.21
CA TYR A 57 0.25 -25.13 -9.54
C TYR A 57 -0.53 -23.84 -9.84
N PHE A 58 -1.66 -23.61 -9.19
CA PHE A 58 -2.45 -22.39 -9.38
C PHE A 58 -2.04 -21.30 -8.38
N VAL A 59 -2.04 -21.61 -7.08
CA VAL A 59 -1.77 -20.59 -6.04
C VAL A 59 -0.29 -20.23 -5.95
N GLY A 60 0.61 -21.19 -6.18
CA GLY A 60 2.06 -20.95 -6.10
C GLY A 60 2.54 -19.81 -7.00
N PRO A 61 2.27 -19.84 -8.32
CA PRO A 61 2.66 -18.77 -9.23
C PRO A 61 2.03 -17.43 -8.91
N ILE A 62 0.75 -17.39 -8.52
CA ILE A 62 0.06 -16.15 -8.14
C ILE A 62 0.71 -15.53 -6.90
N GLN A 63 0.94 -16.34 -5.86
CA GLN A 63 1.58 -15.87 -4.63
C GLN A 63 3.02 -15.40 -4.88
N PHE A 64 3.77 -16.12 -5.72
CA PHE A 64 5.10 -15.70 -6.13
C PHE A 64 5.06 -14.36 -6.88
N GLY A 65 4.13 -14.20 -7.82
CA GLY A 65 3.94 -12.95 -8.57
C GLY A 65 3.61 -11.76 -7.66
N VAL A 66 2.72 -11.96 -6.68
CA VAL A 66 2.35 -10.92 -5.70
C VAL A 66 3.56 -10.55 -4.82
N CYS A 67 4.28 -11.53 -4.28
CA CYS A 67 5.46 -11.25 -3.44
C CYS A 67 6.58 -10.58 -4.25
N TYR A 68 6.86 -11.06 -5.46
CA TYR A 68 7.84 -10.46 -6.36
C TYR A 68 7.47 -9.01 -6.71
N GLY A 69 6.21 -8.78 -7.07
CA GLY A 69 5.67 -7.45 -7.36
C GLY A 69 5.78 -6.51 -6.16
N ALA A 70 5.50 -6.98 -4.94
CA ALA A 70 5.63 -6.19 -3.73
C ALA A 70 7.08 -5.76 -3.48
N VAL A 71 8.06 -6.65 -3.69
CA VAL A 71 9.49 -6.32 -3.56
C VAL A 71 9.93 -5.28 -4.60
N VAL A 72 9.52 -5.45 -5.86
CA VAL A 72 9.80 -4.48 -6.93
C VAL A 72 9.17 -3.12 -6.63
N ALA A 73 7.91 -3.10 -6.16
CA ALA A 73 7.22 -1.88 -5.78
C ALA A 73 7.91 -1.18 -4.60
N CYS A 74 8.32 -1.91 -3.57
CA CYS A 74 9.08 -1.35 -2.45
C CYS A 74 10.40 -0.71 -2.91
N ALA A 75 11.14 -1.39 -3.79
CA ALA A 75 12.38 -0.87 -4.36
C ALA A 75 12.15 0.44 -5.14
N LEU A 76 11.11 0.45 -5.98
CA LEU A 76 10.74 1.61 -6.80
C LEU A 76 10.31 2.81 -5.94
N LEU A 77 9.41 2.59 -4.97
CA LEU A 77 8.89 3.64 -4.10
C LEU A 77 9.98 4.23 -3.19
N GLY A 78 10.85 3.39 -2.63
CA GLY A 78 12.00 3.86 -1.85
C GLY A 78 12.95 4.69 -2.71
N GLY A 79 13.25 4.25 -3.92
CA GLY A 79 14.05 5.01 -4.88
C GLY A 79 13.42 6.35 -5.27
N GLN A 80 12.10 6.41 -5.45
CA GLN A 80 11.36 7.66 -5.70
C GLN A 80 11.47 8.63 -4.52
N CYS A 81 11.30 8.13 -3.29
CA CYS A 81 11.44 8.94 -2.07
C CYS A 81 12.88 9.48 -1.92
N MET A 82 13.89 8.65 -2.16
CA MET A 82 15.30 9.08 -2.13
C MET A 82 15.60 10.14 -3.21
N LYS A 83 15.07 9.95 -4.42
CA LYS A 83 15.22 10.92 -5.51
C LYS A 83 14.55 12.26 -5.15
N ALA A 84 13.36 12.22 -4.54
CA ALA A 84 12.67 13.44 -4.10
C ALA A 84 13.52 14.23 -3.09
N ILE A 85 14.12 13.54 -2.12
CA ILE A 85 15.07 14.15 -1.17
C ILE A 85 16.29 14.73 -1.91
N TYR A 86 16.87 13.99 -2.85
CA TYR A 86 18.04 14.40 -3.60
C TYR A 86 17.80 15.69 -4.41
N VAL A 87 16.72 15.73 -5.21
CA VAL A 87 16.38 16.90 -6.03
C VAL A 87 16.12 18.14 -5.17
N LEU A 88 15.53 17.96 -3.99
CA LEU A 88 15.24 19.07 -3.09
C LEU A 88 16.50 19.66 -2.41
N SER A 89 17.49 18.80 -2.16
CA SER A 89 18.79 19.15 -1.56
C SER A 89 19.80 19.65 -2.61
N ASN A 90 19.76 19.09 -3.81
CA ASN A 90 20.64 19.43 -4.93
C ASN A 90 19.80 19.63 -6.22
N PRO A 91 19.24 20.83 -6.44
CA PRO A 91 18.37 21.10 -7.58
C PRO A 91 19.02 20.88 -8.96
N ASN A 92 20.35 20.99 -9.04
CA ASN A 92 21.12 20.80 -10.26
C ASN A 92 21.68 19.37 -10.39
N GLY A 93 21.20 18.44 -9.57
CA GLY A 93 21.65 17.06 -9.57
C GLY A 93 21.24 16.31 -10.86
N THR A 94 22.16 15.54 -11.42
CA THR A 94 21.97 14.82 -12.69
C THR A 94 21.57 13.36 -12.50
N MET A 95 21.56 12.85 -11.26
CA MET A 95 21.28 11.45 -10.95
C MET A 95 19.86 11.05 -11.36
N LYS A 96 19.74 9.87 -11.96
CA LYS A 96 18.49 9.36 -12.54
C LYS A 96 17.76 8.46 -11.54
N LEU A 97 16.45 8.27 -11.75
CA LEU A 97 15.61 7.47 -10.83
C LEU A 97 16.12 6.04 -10.67
N TYR A 98 16.56 5.39 -11.75
CA TYR A 98 17.06 4.01 -11.67
C TYR A 98 18.28 3.88 -10.75
N GLU A 99 19.10 4.92 -10.59
CA GLU A 99 20.25 4.89 -9.68
C GLU A 99 19.78 4.82 -8.23
N PHE A 100 18.78 5.62 -7.86
CA PHE A 100 18.17 5.56 -6.53
C PHE A 100 17.43 4.24 -6.29
N VAL A 101 16.74 3.71 -7.30
CA VAL A 101 16.09 2.39 -7.21
C VAL A 101 17.13 1.29 -6.99
N THR A 102 18.26 1.32 -7.70
CA THR A 102 19.37 0.37 -7.49
C THR A 102 19.98 0.52 -6.10
N ILE A 103 20.22 1.75 -5.63
CA ILE A 103 20.77 2.00 -4.28
C ILE A 103 19.83 1.45 -3.21
N PHE A 104 18.54 1.77 -3.28
CA PHE A 104 17.56 1.29 -2.30
C PHE A 104 17.35 -0.23 -2.41
N GLY A 105 17.36 -0.79 -3.62
CA GLY A 105 17.31 -2.24 -3.84
C GLY A 105 18.50 -2.97 -3.23
N CYS A 106 19.72 -2.49 -3.42
CA CYS A 106 20.93 -3.04 -2.77
C CYS A 106 20.82 -2.95 -1.25
N PHE A 107 20.32 -1.84 -0.72
CA PHE A 107 20.06 -1.70 0.71
C PHE A 107 19.06 -2.74 1.23
N MET A 108 17.95 -2.95 0.53
CA MET A 108 16.97 -3.99 0.87
C MET A 108 17.57 -5.40 0.81
N LEU A 109 18.45 -5.69 -0.17
CA LEU A 109 19.14 -6.98 -0.25
C LEU A 109 20.04 -7.24 0.96
N ILE A 110 20.74 -6.21 1.45
CA ILE A 110 21.56 -6.29 2.67
C ILE A 110 20.67 -6.55 3.88
N LEU A 111 19.58 -5.79 4.03
CA LEU A 111 18.63 -6.00 5.13
C LEU A 111 18.04 -7.41 5.10
N ALA A 112 17.76 -7.97 3.92
CA ALA A 112 17.19 -9.31 3.76
C ALA A 112 18.12 -10.44 4.22
N GLN A 113 19.41 -10.17 4.39
CA GLN A 113 20.34 -11.14 4.97
C GLN A 113 20.29 -11.18 6.50
N ILE A 114 19.67 -10.19 7.15
CA ILE A 114 19.60 -10.12 8.60
C ILE A 114 18.58 -11.17 9.08
N PRO A 115 19.00 -12.16 9.89
CA PRO A 115 18.10 -13.21 10.38
C PRO A 115 16.89 -12.58 11.07
N SER A 116 15.69 -13.01 10.70
CA SER A 116 14.42 -12.44 11.19
C SER A 116 14.47 -12.29 12.71
N PHE A 117 14.57 -11.05 13.20
CA PHE A 117 14.71 -10.79 14.62
C PHE A 117 13.52 -11.39 15.39
N HIS A 118 13.79 -11.78 16.64
CA HIS A 118 12.84 -12.11 17.71
C HIS A 118 11.74 -11.03 17.98
N SER A 119 11.62 -10.03 17.11
CA SER A 119 10.96 -8.73 17.30
C SER A 119 10.03 -8.33 16.13
N LEU A 120 9.61 -9.27 15.25
CA LEU A 120 8.67 -8.99 14.15
C LEU A 120 7.46 -8.17 14.59
N ARG A 121 6.96 -8.40 15.82
CA ARG A 121 5.88 -7.60 16.42
C ARG A 121 6.23 -6.12 16.57
N HIS A 122 7.42 -5.79 17.07
CA HIS A 122 7.83 -4.40 17.30
C HIS A 122 8.17 -3.69 15.98
N ILE A 123 8.82 -4.39 15.04
CA ILE A 123 9.09 -3.86 13.70
C ILE A 123 7.78 -3.54 12.98
N ASN A 124 6.81 -4.46 13.03
CA ASN A 124 5.47 -4.23 12.46
C ASN A 124 4.73 -3.07 13.14
N LEU A 125 4.88 -2.91 14.46
CA LEU A 125 4.28 -1.77 15.18
C LEU A 125 4.91 -0.44 14.75
N VAL A 126 6.24 -0.38 14.63
CA VAL A 126 6.94 0.82 14.16
C VAL A 126 6.55 1.14 12.73
N SER A 127 6.51 0.13 11.86
CA SER A 127 6.05 0.27 10.47
C SER A 127 4.61 0.81 10.40
N LEU A 128 3.70 0.29 11.23
CA LEU A 128 2.32 0.79 11.32
C LEU A 128 2.30 2.27 11.72
N VAL A 129 3.03 2.66 12.77
CA VAL A 129 3.09 4.06 13.22
C VAL A 129 3.65 4.96 12.13
N LEU A 130 4.75 4.59 11.48
CA LEU A 130 5.31 5.34 10.36
C LEU A 130 4.32 5.45 9.19
N CYS A 131 3.55 4.38 8.94
CA CYS A 131 2.51 4.36 7.92
C CYS A 131 1.40 5.38 8.20
N LEU A 132 0.92 5.42 9.44
CA LEU A 132 -0.06 6.41 9.90
C LEU A 132 0.49 7.83 9.82
N LEU A 133 1.75 8.04 10.24
CA LEU A 133 2.40 9.34 10.22
C LEU A 133 2.57 9.87 8.80
N TYR A 134 3.12 9.07 7.87
CA TYR A 134 3.27 9.55 6.49
C TYR A 134 1.91 9.74 5.82
N SER A 135 0.89 8.91 6.12
CA SER A 135 -0.47 9.08 5.60
C SER A 135 -1.10 10.39 6.07
N ALA A 136 -0.98 10.70 7.37
CA ALA A 136 -1.45 11.97 7.92
C ALA A 136 -0.70 13.17 7.33
N CYS A 137 0.61 13.05 7.13
CA CYS A 137 1.42 14.10 6.50
C CYS A 137 1.04 14.28 5.02
N ALA A 138 0.83 13.18 4.29
CA ALA A 138 0.37 13.25 2.90
C ALA A 138 -1.00 13.93 2.81
N ALA A 139 -1.95 13.53 3.65
CA ALA A 139 -3.27 14.13 3.65
C ALA A 139 -3.25 15.62 4.04
N GLY A 140 -2.56 15.95 5.14
CA GLY A 140 -2.42 17.33 5.62
C GLY A 140 -1.68 18.22 4.62
N GLY A 141 -0.61 17.71 4.00
CA GLY A 141 0.14 18.41 2.96
C GLY A 141 -0.71 18.70 1.72
N SER A 142 -1.48 17.72 1.26
CA SER A 142 -2.42 17.91 0.16
C SER A 142 -3.51 18.94 0.50
N ILE A 143 -4.11 18.87 1.69
CA ILE A 143 -5.13 19.85 2.13
C ILE A 143 -4.55 21.26 2.18
N TYR A 144 -3.33 21.42 2.71
CA TYR A 144 -2.67 22.71 2.78
C TYR A 144 -2.42 23.29 1.38
N ILE A 145 -1.88 22.48 0.45
CA ILE A 145 -1.61 22.90 -0.92
C ILE A 145 -2.90 23.26 -1.65
N GLY A 146 -3.94 22.41 -1.54
CA GLY A 146 -5.21 22.65 -2.21
C GLY A 146 -5.99 23.86 -1.69
N ASN A 147 -5.70 24.35 -0.48
CA ASN A 147 -6.21 25.60 0.07
C ASN A 147 -5.29 26.80 -0.21
N SER A 148 -4.06 26.57 -0.65
CA SER A 148 -3.08 27.61 -0.94
C SER A 148 -3.18 28.06 -2.41
N SER A 149 -2.77 29.29 -2.70
CA SER A 149 -2.58 29.77 -4.07
C SER A 149 -1.39 29.11 -4.80
N LYS A 150 -0.65 28.24 -4.10
CA LYS A 150 0.51 27.50 -4.64
C LYS A 150 0.13 26.17 -5.30
N GLY A 151 -1.10 25.69 -5.09
CA GLY A 151 -1.57 24.44 -5.70
C GLY A 151 -1.86 24.61 -7.19
N PRO A 152 -1.89 23.51 -7.96
CA PRO A 152 -2.29 23.55 -9.36
C PRO A 152 -3.78 23.90 -9.49
N GLU A 153 -4.18 24.30 -10.70
CA GLU A 153 -5.59 24.52 -11.02
C GLU A 153 -6.37 23.20 -10.90
N LYS A 154 -7.48 23.22 -10.15
CA LYS A 154 -8.27 22.02 -9.84
C LYS A 154 -9.06 21.58 -11.06
N ASN A 155 -8.47 20.69 -11.86
CA ASN A 155 -9.11 20.09 -13.01
C ASN A 155 -9.35 18.59 -12.77
N TYR A 156 -10.61 18.17 -12.89
CA TYR A 156 -11.06 16.77 -12.72
C TYR A 156 -11.59 16.13 -14.02
N SER A 157 -11.40 16.80 -15.16
CA SER A 157 -11.87 16.33 -16.47
C SER A 157 -11.07 15.11 -16.92
N LEU A 158 -11.68 14.12 -17.56
CA LEU A 158 -10.93 12.94 -18.00
C LEU A 158 -9.91 13.29 -19.11
N LYS A 159 -8.60 13.24 -18.81
CA LYS A 159 -7.52 13.48 -19.79
C LYS A 159 -7.21 12.24 -20.64
N GLY A 160 -6.77 12.48 -21.88
CA GLY A 160 -6.28 11.48 -22.82
C GLY A 160 -7.34 10.88 -23.75
N ASP A 161 -6.87 10.28 -24.84
CA ASP A 161 -7.70 9.57 -25.83
C ASP A 161 -8.33 8.29 -25.25
N THR A 162 -9.28 7.71 -25.97
CA THR A 162 -10.07 6.53 -25.52
C THR A 162 -9.19 5.38 -25.03
N GLU A 163 -8.09 5.08 -25.74
CA GLU A 163 -7.16 4.00 -25.36
C GLU A 163 -6.43 4.32 -24.04
N ASN A 164 -5.88 5.53 -23.90
CA ASN A 164 -5.22 5.99 -22.69
C ASN A 164 -6.17 5.98 -21.48
N ARG A 165 -7.45 6.33 -21.70
CA ARG A 165 -8.48 6.24 -20.67
C ARG A 165 -8.72 4.79 -20.25
N LEU A 166 -8.85 3.87 -21.21
CA LEU A 166 -9.07 2.45 -20.94
C LEU A 166 -7.91 1.83 -20.15
N PHE A 167 -6.67 2.01 -20.60
CA PHE A 167 -5.49 1.53 -19.87
C PHE A 167 -5.38 2.18 -18.48
N GLY A 168 -5.72 3.46 -18.37
CA GLY A 168 -5.76 4.17 -17.09
C GLY A 168 -6.83 3.64 -16.13
N VAL A 169 -7.95 3.10 -16.62
CA VAL A 169 -8.97 2.44 -15.81
C VAL A 169 -8.45 1.10 -15.29
N PHE A 170 -7.87 0.26 -16.16
CA PHE A 170 -7.30 -1.02 -15.75
C PHE A 170 -6.17 -0.86 -14.72
N ASN A 171 -5.29 0.13 -14.92
CA ASN A 171 -4.24 0.44 -13.97
C ASN A 171 -4.83 0.85 -12.60
N ALA A 172 -5.80 1.75 -12.59
CA ALA A 172 -6.43 2.18 -11.34
C ALA A 172 -7.16 1.03 -10.62
N LEU A 173 -7.87 0.16 -11.34
CA LEU A 173 -8.50 -1.04 -10.77
C LEU A 173 -7.46 -2.02 -10.22
N SER A 174 -6.34 -2.20 -10.93
CA SER A 174 -5.22 -3.05 -10.46
C SER A 174 -4.61 -2.52 -9.17
N ILE A 175 -4.39 -1.20 -9.07
CA ILE A 175 -3.89 -0.56 -7.85
C ILE A 175 -4.88 -0.79 -6.71
N ILE A 176 -6.17 -0.47 -6.90
CA ILE A 176 -7.21 -0.66 -5.88
C ILE A 176 -7.31 -2.13 -5.44
N ALA A 177 -7.29 -3.08 -6.37
CA ALA A 177 -7.35 -4.50 -6.05
C ALA A 177 -6.14 -4.95 -5.22
N THR A 178 -4.94 -4.49 -5.59
CA THR A 178 -3.70 -4.81 -4.87
C THR A 178 -3.71 -4.18 -3.46
N THR A 179 -4.26 -2.98 -3.32
CA THR A 179 -4.37 -2.25 -2.05
C THR A 179 -5.13 -3.03 -0.97
N TYR A 180 -6.18 -3.78 -1.34
CA TYR A 180 -6.97 -4.58 -0.39
C TYR A 180 -6.58 -6.07 -0.36
N GLY A 181 -5.71 -6.52 -1.26
CA GLY A 181 -5.29 -7.91 -1.40
C GLY A 181 -4.38 -8.38 -0.26
N ASN A 182 -4.91 -9.24 0.62
CA ASN A 182 -4.22 -9.84 1.75
C ASN A 182 -4.30 -11.37 1.70
N GLY A 183 -3.14 -12.02 1.67
CA GLY A 183 -3.01 -13.48 1.69
C GLY A 183 -2.78 -14.10 3.07
N ILE A 184 -2.66 -13.29 4.12
CA ILE A 184 -2.15 -13.72 5.44
C ILE A 184 -3.23 -13.92 6.51
N ILE A 185 -4.51 -13.88 6.14
CA ILE A 185 -5.63 -14.03 7.08
C ILE A 185 -5.56 -15.35 7.88
N PRO A 186 -5.27 -16.52 7.26
CA PRO A 186 -5.10 -17.77 8.00
C PRO A 186 -3.99 -17.70 9.06
N GLU A 187 -2.86 -17.11 8.70
CA GLU A 187 -1.69 -16.95 9.55
C GLU A 187 -2.00 -16.02 10.74
N ILE A 188 -2.68 -14.89 10.51
CA ILE A 188 -3.15 -14.00 11.57
C ILE A 188 -4.09 -14.74 12.52
N GLN A 189 -5.07 -15.45 11.99
CA GLN A 189 -6.04 -16.20 12.80
C GLN A 189 -5.37 -17.30 13.61
N ALA A 190 -4.32 -17.93 13.06
CA ALA A 190 -3.55 -18.94 13.74
C ALA A 190 -2.81 -18.39 14.97
N THR A 191 -2.47 -17.10 15.02
CA THR A 191 -1.79 -16.46 16.18
C THR A 191 -2.73 -16.02 17.30
N LEU A 192 -4.05 -16.02 17.07
CA LEU A 192 -5.01 -15.59 18.09
C LEU A 192 -5.11 -16.59 19.24
N ALA A 193 -5.03 -16.07 20.46
CA ALA A 193 -5.28 -16.87 21.66
C ALA A 193 -6.72 -17.41 21.65
N PRO A 194 -6.95 -18.70 21.95
CA PRO A 194 -8.28 -19.25 22.14
C PRO A 194 -9.08 -18.51 23.24
N PRO A 195 -10.41 -18.42 23.14
CA PRO A 195 -11.24 -18.73 21.99
C PRO A 195 -11.08 -17.67 20.88
N VAL A 196 -11.11 -18.10 19.61
CA VAL A 196 -10.99 -17.22 18.44
C VAL A 196 -12.32 -16.51 18.13
N LYS A 197 -13.44 -17.07 18.58
CA LYS A 197 -14.80 -16.62 18.30
C LYS A 197 -14.98 -15.12 18.47
N GLY A 198 -15.30 -14.44 17.38
CA GLY A 198 -15.55 -12.99 17.34
C GLY A 198 -14.30 -12.09 17.43
N LYS A 199 -13.12 -12.61 17.78
CA LYS A 199 -11.86 -11.82 17.80
C LYS A 199 -11.43 -11.41 16.40
N MET A 200 -11.56 -12.32 15.42
CA MET A 200 -11.24 -12.03 14.02
C MET A 200 -12.13 -10.92 13.45
N PHE A 201 -13.44 -10.96 13.71
CA PHE A 201 -14.35 -9.91 13.25
C PHE A 201 -13.95 -8.54 13.82
N LYS A 202 -13.70 -8.45 15.13
CA LYS A 202 -13.25 -7.20 15.76
C LYS A 202 -11.92 -6.71 15.17
N ALA A 203 -10.97 -7.60 14.97
CA ALA A 203 -9.67 -7.27 14.37
C ALA A 203 -9.85 -6.75 12.93
N LEU A 204 -10.68 -7.41 12.12
CA LEU A 204 -11.01 -6.96 10.76
C LEU A 204 -11.71 -5.60 10.77
N SER A 205 -12.68 -5.38 11.66
CA SER A 205 -13.37 -4.08 11.77
C SER A 205 -12.40 -2.95 12.12
N VAL A 206 -11.48 -3.16 13.08
CA VAL A 206 -10.46 -2.16 13.43
C VAL A 206 -9.51 -1.93 12.26
N CYS A 207 -9.02 -3.00 11.62
CA CYS A 207 -8.13 -2.92 10.47
C CYS A 207 -8.77 -2.11 9.32
N TYR A 208 -10.00 -2.44 8.92
CA TYR A 208 -10.71 -1.73 7.87
C TYR A 208 -11.09 -0.31 8.25
N THR A 209 -11.34 -0.02 9.53
CA THR A 209 -11.53 1.36 9.99
C THR A 209 -10.26 2.18 9.75
N VAL A 210 -9.10 1.64 10.14
CA VAL A 210 -7.81 2.30 9.91
C VAL A 210 -7.54 2.48 8.42
N VAL A 211 -7.73 1.42 7.62
CA VAL A 211 -7.54 1.44 6.15
C VAL A 211 -8.45 2.46 5.48
N CYS A 212 -9.74 2.49 5.83
CA CYS A 212 -10.67 3.48 5.28
C CYS A 212 -10.22 4.90 5.64
N VAL A 213 -9.89 5.16 6.91
CA VAL A 213 -9.45 6.48 7.35
C VAL A 213 -8.17 6.91 6.62
N THR A 214 -7.17 6.04 6.50
CA THR A 214 -5.88 6.40 5.87
C THR A 214 -5.99 6.50 4.35
N PHE A 215 -6.52 5.47 3.67
CA PHE A 215 -6.56 5.46 2.21
C PHE A 215 -7.54 6.49 1.67
N PHE A 216 -8.71 6.65 2.30
CA PHE A 216 -9.68 7.63 1.82
C PHE A 216 -9.18 9.04 2.09
N SER A 217 -8.60 9.32 3.27
CA SER A 217 -8.06 10.66 3.53
C SER A 217 -6.99 11.02 2.51
N VAL A 218 -5.98 10.17 2.30
CA VAL A 218 -4.89 10.43 1.35
C VAL A 218 -5.40 10.51 -0.10
N ALA A 219 -6.22 9.56 -0.54
CA ALA A 219 -6.71 9.54 -1.93
C ALA A 219 -7.62 10.74 -2.23
N ILE A 220 -8.56 11.05 -1.33
CA ILE A 220 -9.49 12.18 -1.50
C ILE A 220 -8.73 13.50 -1.41
N SER A 221 -7.92 13.72 -0.37
CA SER A 221 -7.21 15.00 -0.24
C SER A 221 -6.21 15.21 -1.36
N GLY A 222 -5.49 14.14 -1.75
CA GLY A 222 -4.48 14.19 -2.80
C GLY A 222 -5.10 14.49 -4.15
N TYR A 223 -6.09 13.71 -4.56
CA TYR A 223 -6.76 13.97 -5.83
C TYR A 223 -7.50 15.30 -5.79
N TRP A 224 -8.03 15.76 -4.64
CA TRP A 224 -8.69 17.07 -4.54
C TRP A 224 -7.71 18.22 -4.78
N ALA A 225 -6.50 18.12 -4.23
CA ALA A 225 -5.48 19.14 -4.33
C ALA A 225 -4.83 19.20 -5.72
N PHE A 226 -4.59 18.05 -6.36
CA PHE A 226 -3.80 17.97 -7.60
C PHE A 226 -4.64 17.65 -8.85
N GLY A 227 -5.85 17.13 -8.69
CA GLY A 227 -6.72 16.74 -9.79
C GLY A 227 -6.00 15.80 -10.77
N ASN A 228 -6.13 16.10 -12.06
CA ASN A 228 -5.49 15.32 -13.12
C ASN A 228 -3.97 15.44 -13.20
N GLU A 229 -3.36 16.40 -12.49
CA GLU A 229 -1.90 16.51 -12.38
C GLU A 229 -1.35 15.60 -11.27
N SER A 230 -2.20 14.82 -10.59
CA SER A 230 -1.75 13.90 -9.55
C SER A 230 -0.80 12.84 -10.10
N GLU A 231 0.45 12.88 -9.65
CA GLU A 231 1.43 11.83 -9.85
C GLU A 231 1.06 10.54 -9.09
N GLY A 232 1.62 9.40 -9.53
CA GLY A 232 1.35 8.09 -8.95
C GLY A 232 1.83 7.93 -7.49
N LEU A 233 2.91 8.62 -7.11
CA LEU A 233 3.33 8.76 -5.71
C LEU A 233 2.87 10.12 -5.20
N ILE A 234 2.00 10.15 -4.20
CA ILE A 234 1.44 11.40 -3.68
C ILE A 234 2.51 12.39 -3.23
N LEU A 235 3.62 11.90 -2.65
CA LEU A 235 4.72 12.73 -2.17
C LEU A 235 5.46 13.47 -3.28
N SER A 236 5.48 12.94 -4.50
CA SER A 236 6.07 13.62 -5.65
C SER A 236 5.33 14.92 -5.99
N ASN A 237 4.01 14.94 -5.78
CA ASN A 237 3.19 16.13 -6.02
C ASN A 237 3.52 17.32 -5.11
N PHE A 238 4.29 17.12 -4.03
CA PHE A 238 4.70 18.21 -3.14
C PHE A 238 5.87 19.05 -3.68
N VAL A 239 6.44 18.64 -4.82
CA VAL A 239 7.51 19.35 -5.52
C VAL A 239 7.08 19.59 -6.95
N ASP A 240 6.86 20.84 -7.31
CA ASP A 240 6.50 21.24 -8.68
C ASP A 240 7.74 21.78 -9.39
N ASN A 241 8.22 21.07 -10.42
CA ASN A 241 9.37 21.49 -11.24
C ASN A 241 10.61 21.89 -10.41
N GLY A 242 10.91 21.14 -9.35
CA GLY A 242 12.03 21.39 -8.43
C GLY A 242 11.74 22.46 -7.36
N LYS A 243 10.57 23.09 -7.38
CA LYS A 243 10.12 24.04 -6.36
C LYS A 243 9.22 23.34 -5.33
N PRO A 244 9.58 23.37 -4.05
CA PRO A 244 8.78 22.73 -3.01
C PRO A 244 7.51 23.54 -2.71
N LEU A 245 6.35 22.88 -2.73
CA LEU A 245 5.04 23.49 -2.41
C LEU A 245 4.77 23.49 -0.90
N LEU A 246 5.21 22.45 -0.22
CA LEU A 246 5.38 22.42 1.24
C LEU A 246 6.79 22.84 1.61
N PRO A 247 7.02 23.31 2.82
CA PRO A 247 8.37 23.67 3.21
C PRO A 247 9.27 22.44 3.43
N LYS A 248 10.58 22.61 3.16
CA LYS A 248 11.49 21.50 2.87
C LYS A 248 11.59 20.42 3.95
N TRP A 249 11.64 20.80 5.23
CA TRP A 249 11.75 19.86 6.35
C TRP A 249 10.58 18.87 6.37
N PHE A 250 9.38 19.32 6.01
CA PHE A 250 8.18 18.49 5.98
C PHE A 250 8.28 17.42 4.91
N ILE A 251 8.78 17.79 3.72
CA ILE A 251 9.00 16.86 2.60
C ILE A 251 10.09 15.85 2.96
N TYR A 252 11.21 16.29 3.55
CA TYR A 252 12.28 15.40 4.00
C TYR A 252 11.79 14.40 5.06
N MET A 253 11.09 14.89 6.08
CA MET A 253 10.55 14.07 7.16
C MET A 253 9.57 13.01 6.63
N THR A 254 8.62 13.42 5.77
CA THR A 254 7.60 12.52 5.24
C THR A 254 8.21 11.44 4.35
N ASN A 255 9.13 11.79 3.44
CA ASN A 255 9.86 10.81 2.63
C ASN A 255 10.73 9.89 3.50
N GLY A 256 11.35 10.41 4.56
CA GLY A 256 12.10 9.62 5.54
C GLY A 256 11.22 8.58 6.24
N PHE A 257 10.02 8.96 6.70
CA PHE A 257 9.06 8.01 7.27
C PHE A 257 8.69 6.91 6.28
N THR A 258 8.41 7.26 5.03
CA THR A 258 8.10 6.29 3.98
C THR A 258 9.27 5.35 3.71
N ILE A 259 10.50 5.87 3.60
CA ILE A 259 11.70 5.03 3.39
C ILE A 259 11.87 4.04 4.53
N VAL A 260 11.84 4.49 5.79
CA VAL A 260 12.02 3.60 6.96
C VAL A 260 10.88 2.59 7.06
N GLN A 261 9.65 2.99 6.76
CA GLN A 261 8.49 2.10 6.74
C GLN A 261 8.62 1.02 5.67
N LEU A 262 9.03 1.38 4.45
CA LEU A 262 9.26 0.43 3.36
C LEU A 262 10.39 -0.55 3.70
N SER A 263 11.46 -0.07 4.33
CA SER A 263 12.56 -0.92 4.79
C SER A 263 12.18 -1.87 5.91
N ALA A 264 11.18 -1.52 6.73
CA ALA A 264 10.68 -2.40 7.77
C ALA A 264 9.72 -3.50 7.26
N VAL A 265 9.08 -3.29 6.09
CA VAL A 265 8.08 -4.22 5.54
C VAL A 265 8.61 -5.07 4.40
N GLY A 266 9.53 -4.54 3.59
CA GLY A 266 10.02 -5.24 2.40
C GLY A 266 11.12 -6.27 2.67
N VAL A 267 11.42 -6.57 3.94
CA VAL A 267 12.50 -7.44 4.40
C VAL A 267 11.95 -8.57 5.25
#